data_AF-A0A381EJS7-F1
#
_entry.id   AF-A0A381EJS7-F1
#
_cell.length_a   1.000
_cell.length_b   1.000
_cell.length_c   1.000
_cell.angle_alpha   90.00
_cell.angle_beta   90.00
_cell.angle_gamma   90.00
#
_symmetry.space_group_name_H-M   'P 1'
#
loop_
_entity.id
_entity.type
_entity.pdbx_description
1 polymer ?
#
loop_
_entity_poly.entity_id
_entity_poly.type
_entity_poly.pdbx_seq_one_letter_code
_entity_poly.pdbx_strand_id
1 'polypeptide(L)' 'MIEILAHRGFWREKKEQNSLASLAKAFEMGFGIETDLRDGGGGVIFYFLTISPHL' A
#
# COMPACT_ATOMS: atom_id res chain seq x y z
N MET A 1 1.86 21.24 0.26
CA MET A 1 1.36 20.25 1.25
C MET A 1 2.21 19.00 1.09
N ILE A 2 2.63 18.36 2.17
CA ILE A 2 3.42 17.12 2.11
C ILE A 2 2.43 15.95 2.17
N GLU A 3 2.47 15.07 1.18
CA GLU A 3 1.72 13.82 1.18
C GLU A 3 2.64 12.68 1.63
N ILE A 4 2.16 11.84 2.56
CA ILE A 4 2.91 10.69 3.08
C ILE A 4 2.45 9.43 2.33
N LEU A 5 3.41 8.70 1.78
CA LEU A 5 3.21 7.39 1.16
C LEU A 5 3.81 6.30 2.06
N ALA A 6 2.99 5.32 2.44
CA ALA A 6 3.40 4.15 3.19
C ALA A 6 4.03 3.11 2.25
N HIS A 7 5.36 3.11 2.18
CA HIS A 7 6.15 2.19 1.36
C HIS A 7 5.95 0.73 1.77
N ARG A 8 5.26 -0.05 0.92
CA ARG A 8 4.85 -1.46 1.15
C ARG A 8 3.88 -1.64 2.30
N GLY A 9 3.04 -0.62 2.53
CA GLY A 9 2.10 -0.54 3.65
C GLY A 9 2.72 0.05 4.93
N PHE A 10 1.91 0.12 6.00
CA PHE A 10 2.34 0.56 7.33
C PHE A 10 2.74 -0.67 8.16
N TRP A 11 4.02 -1.00 8.16
CA TRP A 11 4.61 -2.15 8.89
C TRP A 11 5.62 -1.70 9.94
N ARG A 12 5.89 -2.56 10.93
CA ARG A 12 6.95 -2.38 11.95
C ARG A 12 8.10 -3.37 11.75
N GLU A 13 7.78 -4.57 11.30
CA GLU A 13 8.71 -5.64 10.97
C GLU A 13 8.67 -5.94 9.47
N LYS A 14 9.82 -6.30 8.87
CA LYS A 14 9.92 -6.55 7.42
C LYS A 14 8.96 -7.63 6.91
N LYS A 15 8.61 -8.62 7.74
CA LYS A 15 7.69 -9.70 7.39
C LYS A 15 6.25 -9.23 7.10
N GLU A 16 5.91 -8.01 7.53
CA GLU A 16 4.59 -7.44 7.37
C GLU A 16 4.48 -6.63 6.05
N GLN A 17 5.58 -6.40 5.33
CA GLN A 17 5.58 -5.69 4.05
C GLN A 17 4.64 -6.36 3.04
N ASN A 18 3.87 -5.55 2.30
CA ASN A 18 2.90 -6.02 1.32
C ASN A 18 1.81 -6.95 1.90
N SER A 19 1.68 -7.03 3.23
CA SER A 19 0.59 -7.76 3.87
C SER A 19 -0.68 -6.93 3.86
N LEU A 20 -1.84 -7.58 3.75
CA LEU A 20 -3.14 -6.91 3.80
C LEU A 20 -3.30 -6.06 5.08
N ALA A 21 -2.79 -6.53 6.22
CA ALA A 21 -2.83 -5.80 7.49
C ALA A 21 -2.05 -4.48 7.43
N SER A 22 -0.85 -4.49 6.83
CA SER A 22 -0.04 -3.27 6.67
C SER A 22 -0.69 -2.26 5.71
N LEU A 23 -1.35 -2.74 4.65
CA LEU A 23 -2.02 -1.89 3.68
C LEU A 23 -3.29 -1.28 4.28
N ALA A 24 -4.13 -2.09 4.94
CA ALA A 24 -5.33 -1.61 5.64
C ALA A 24 -4.99 -0.55 6.69
N LYS A 25 -3.92 -0.78 7.46
CA LYS A 25 -3.44 0.20 8.44
C LYS A 25 -2.97 1.51 7.82
N ALA A 26 -2.28 1.46 6.68
CA ALA A 26 -1.89 2.68 5.97
C ALA A 26 -3.13 3.47 5.51
N PHE A 27 -4.16 2.76 5.04
CA PHE A 27 -5.44 3.35 4.65
C PHE A 27 -6.17 3.99 5.84
N GLU A 28 -6.30 3.29 6.97
CA GLU A 28 -6.91 3.81 8.21
C GLU A 28 -6.22 5.08 8.73
N MET A 29 -4.90 5.19 8.52
CA MET A 29 -4.09 6.34 8.92
C MET A 29 -4.16 7.52 7.92
N GLY A 30 -4.88 7.37 6.81
CA GLY A 30 -5.03 8.40 5.78
C GLY A 30 -3.77 8.63 4.95
N PHE A 31 -2.88 7.63 4.85
CA PHE A 31 -1.68 7.70 4.01
C PHE A 31 -1.96 7.12 2.63
N GLY A 32 -1.26 7.63 1.61
CA GLY A 32 -1.19 6.93 0.34
C GLY A 32 -0.39 5.63 0.51
N ILE A 33 -0.62 4.66 -0.37
CA ILE A 33 -0.04 3.32 -0.24
C ILE A 33 0.78 3.00 -1.48
N GLU A 34 2.03 2.61 -1.27
CA GLU A 34 2.86 1.98 -2.29
C GLU A 34 2.98 0.48 -1.94
N THR A 35 2.91 -0.42 -2.91
CA THR A 35 3.05 -1.87 -2.71
C THR A 35 3.74 -2.49 -3.90
N ASP A 36 4.50 -3.57 -3.70
CA ASP A 36 5.07 -4.31 -4.82
C ASP A 36 4.05 -5.31 -5.36
N LEU A 37 3.99 -5.42 -6.70
CA LEU A 37 3.34 -6.53 -7.38
C LEU A 37 4.39 -7.32 -8.15
N ARG A 38 4.28 -8.65 -8.14
CA ARG A 38 5.14 -9.54 -8.92
C ARG A 38 4.28 -10.40 -9.82
N ASP A 39 4.67 -10.52 -11.08
CA ASP A 39 4.06 -11.46 -12.02
C ASP A 39 4.49 -12.90 -11.64
N GLY A 40 3.51 -13.77 -11.44
CA GLY A 40 3.69 -15.20 -11.18
C GLY A 40 3.75 -16.07 -12.45
N GLY A 41 3.82 -15.45 -13.63
CA GLY A 41 4.02 -16.13 -14.92
C GLY A 41 2.84 -16.07 -15.90
N GLY A 42 2.04 -14.99 -15.93
CA GLY A 42 0.93 -14.93 -16.89
C GLY A 42 0.12 -13.64 -17.03
N GLY A 43 0.48 -12.55 -16.36
CA GLY A 43 -0.23 -11.29 -16.56
C GLY A 43 -0.04 -10.30 -15.42
N VAL A 44 0.46 -9.12 -15.77
CA VAL A 44 0.61 -8.00 -14.85
C VAL A 44 -0.77 -7.37 -14.61
N ILE A 45 -1.29 -7.44 -13.38
CA ILE A 45 -2.52 -6.74 -13.00
C ILE A 45 -2.17 -5.52 -12.14
N PHE A 46 -2.36 -4.32 -12.67
CA PHE A 46 -2.13 -3.08 -11.94
C PHE A 46 -3.35 -2.72 -11.07
N TYR A 47 -3.12 -2.45 -9.79
CA TYR A 47 -4.05 -1.65 -8.99
C TYR A 47 -3.30 -0.51 -8.32
N PHE A 48 -3.60 0.71 -8.75
CA PHE A 48 -3.19 1.94 -8.10
C PHE A 48 -4.40 2.44 -7.31
N LEU A 49 -4.42 2.21 -6.00
CA LEU A 49 -5.48 2.73 -5.14
C LEU A 49 -4.97 4.01 -4.46
N THR A 50 -5.13 5.14 -5.14
CA THR A 50 -5.08 6.43 -4.46
C THR A 50 -6.44 6.65 -3.83
N ILE A 51 -6.55 6.41 -2.52
CA ILE A 51 -7.72 6.85 -1.77
C ILE A 51 -7.28 8.13 -1.08
N SER A 52 -7.52 9.27 -1.74
CA SER A 52 -7.43 10.56 -1.08
C SER A 52 -8.44 10.55 0.08
N PRO A 53 -8.05 10.83 1.32
CA PRO A 53 -8.94 10.79 2.48
C PRO A 53 -9.90 12.01 2.53
N HIS A 54 -10.41 12.45 1.38
CA HIS A 54 -11.29 13.61 1.25
C HIS A 54 -12.72 13.25 0.82
N LEU A 55 -13.18 12.05 1.19
CA LEU A 55 -14.62 11.73 1.25
C LEU A 55 -15.13 11.92 2.67
#